data_AF-A0A964KF45-F1
#
_entry.id   AF-A0A964KF45-F1
#
_cell.length_a   1.000
_cell.length_b   1.000
_cell.length_c   1.000
_cell.angle_alpha   90.00
_cell.angle_beta   90.00
_cell.angle_gamma   90.00
#
_symmetry.space_group_name_H-M   'P 1'
#
loop_
_entity.id
_entity.type
_entity.pdbx_description
1 polymer ?
#
loop_
_entity_poly.entity_id
_entity_poly.type
_entity_poly.pdbx_seq_one_letter_code
_entity_poly.pdbx_strand_id
1 'polypeptide(L)'
;MTPTSRAFAGLFTAGLIGASSGVLAQTAPSSFPNKPIRVLIPYPPGGGTDTAMRIVQPKLQEGLGQTIVIENRPGPAKPSAPTP
;
A
#
# COMPACT_ATOMS: atom_id res chain seq x y z
N MET A 1 -58.27 32.92 7.52
CA MET A 1 -58.27 33.60 6.21
C MET A 1 -57.10 34.58 6.22
N THR A 2 -56.06 34.22 5.48
CA THR A 2 -54.72 34.81 5.43
C THR A 2 -54.67 36.24 4.87
N PRO A 3 -53.84 37.13 5.43
CA PRO A 3 -53.18 38.16 4.63
C PRO A 3 -51.71 37.78 4.42
N THR A 4 -51.41 37.26 3.23
CA THR A 4 -50.04 36.99 2.77
C THR A 4 -49.53 38.24 2.08
N SER A 5 -48.64 38.98 2.73
CA SER A 5 -47.64 39.82 2.05
C SER A 5 -46.66 40.37 3.08
N ARG A 6 -45.38 40.06 2.90
CA ARG A 6 -44.34 41.05 2.59
C ARG A 6 -42.97 40.41 2.60
N ALA A 7 -42.30 40.51 1.46
CA ALA A 7 -40.87 40.31 1.34
C ALA A 7 -40.12 41.15 2.38
N PHE A 8 -39.17 40.54 3.08
CA PHE A 8 -38.09 41.25 3.74
C PHE A 8 -36.79 40.48 3.52
N ALA A 9 -35.95 41.08 2.69
CA ALA A 9 -34.53 40.81 2.65
C ALA A 9 -33.96 41.00 4.06
N GLY A 10 -33.21 40.01 4.55
CA GLY A 10 -32.54 40.08 5.84
C GLY A 10 -31.24 39.30 5.81
N LEU A 11 -30.14 40.05 5.80
CA LEU A 11 -28.85 39.76 6.45
C LEU A 11 -28.24 38.37 6.17
N PHE A 12 -27.22 38.22 5.32
CA PHE A 12 -25.82 38.60 5.60
C PHE A 12 -25.47 38.57 7.10
N THR A 13 -25.02 37.41 7.61
CA THR A 13 -24.08 37.14 8.74
C THR A 13 -24.50 35.96 9.63
N ALA A 14 -24.22 34.71 9.22
CA ALA A 14 -24.18 33.56 10.17
C ALA A 14 -23.62 32.25 9.56
N GLY A 15 -22.70 32.29 8.58
CA GLY A 15 -22.20 31.07 7.92
C GLY A 15 -20.82 30.59 8.40
N LEU A 16 -20.28 31.13 9.50
CA LEU A 16 -18.86 30.99 9.86
C LEU A 16 -18.58 29.92 10.93
N ILE A 17 -19.46 28.92 11.09
CA ILE A 17 -19.27 27.81 12.04
C ILE A 17 -19.81 26.54 11.37
N GLY A 18 -18.94 25.73 10.74
CA GLY A 18 -19.42 24.43 10.25
C GLY A 18 -18.51 23.61 9.32
N ALA A 19 -17.40 24.16 8.83
CA ALA A 19 -16.50 23.41 7.93
C ALA A 19 -15.15 23.10 8.58
N SER A 20 -15.16 22.66 9.84
CA SER A 20 -14.05 21.89 10.43
C SER A 20 -14.34 20.39 10.27
N SER A 21 -14.74 19.97 9.07
CA SER A 21 -14.85 18.56 8.72
C SER A 21 -13.43 18.00 8.77
N GLY A 22 -13.18 17.17 9.79
CA GLY A 22 -11.86 16.78 10.25
C GLY A 22 -10.86 16.52 9.14
N VAL A 23 -9.67 17.13 9.28
CA VAL A 23 -8.44 16.55 8.76
C VAL A 23 -8.44 15.09 9.23
N LEU A 24 -8.67 14.17 8.31
CA LEU A 24 -8.43 12.75 8.52
C LEU A 24 -6.93 12.61 8.72
N ALA A 25 -6.52 12.77 9.98
CA ALA A 25 -5.21 12.39 10.44
C ALA A 25 -5.00 10.94 9.98
N GLN A 26 -3.97 10.76 9.17
CA GLN A 26 -3.48 9.52 8.58
C GLN A 26 -4.00 8.30 9.36
N THR A 27 -4.96 7.59 8.77
CA THR A 27 -5.42 6.30 9.27
C THR A 27 -4.17 5.49 9.62
N ALA A 28 -4.09 5.02 10.87
CA ALA A 28 -2.93 4.33 11.44
C ALA A 28 -2.29 3.40 10.38
N PRO A 29 -0.95 3.30 10.30
CA PRO A 29 -0.30 2.46 9.32
C PRO A 29 -0.93 1.08 9.43
N SER A 30 -1.70 0.70 8.40
CA SER A 30 -2.44 -0.54 8.40
C SER A 30 -1.43 -1.65 8.67
N SER A 31 -1.72 -2.50 9.65
CA SER A 31 -0.79 -3.51 10.17
C SER A 31 -0.06 -4.19 9.01
N PHE A 32 1.27 -4.11 8.97
CA PHE A 32 2.03 -4.80 7.94
C PHE A 32 1.83 -6.30 8.14
N PRO A 33 1.52 -7.10 7.10
CA PRO A 33 1.37 -6.76 5.69
C PRO A 33 -0.10 -6.58 5.23
N ASN A 34 -0.35 -5.60 4.35
CA ASN A 34 -1.68 -5.39 3.72
C ASN A 34 -1.71 -5.73 2.21
N LYS A 35 -0.59 -6.20 1.69
CA LYS A 35 -0.38 -6.45 0.25
C LYS A 35 0.48 -7.70 0.08
N PRO A 36 0.32 -8.43 -1.04
CA PRO A 36 1.19 -9.55 -1.36
C PRO A 36 2.67 -9.17 -1.28
N ILE A 37 3.46 -10.00 -0.61
CA ILE A 37 4.89 -9.80 -0.44
C ILE A 37 5.59 -10.38 -1.66
N ARG A 38 6.46 -9.59 -2.30
CA ARG A 38 7.27 -10.04 -3.43
C ARG A 38 8.71 -10.28 -2.96
N VAL A 39 9.19 -11.49 -3.17
CA VAL A 39 10.54 -11.91 -2.81
C VAL A 39 11.38 -11.91 -4.08
N LEU A 40 12.35 -11.01 -4.15
CA LEU A 40 13.25 -10.92 -5.29
C LEU A 40 14.46 -11.84 -5.09
N ILE A 41 14.66 -12.77 -6.00
CA ILE A 41 15.81 -13.67 -5.98
C ILE A 41 16.78 -13.28 -7.11
N PRO A 42 18.00 -12.79 -6.81
CA PRO A 42 18.97 -12.37 -7.81
C PRO A 42 19.70 -13.56 -8.47
N TYR A 43 19.03 -14.70 -8.59
CA TYR A 43 19.57 -15.95 -9.10
C TYR A 43 18.60 -16.57 -10.12
N PRO A 44 19.11 -17.42 -11.04
CA PRO A 44 18.26 -18.19 -11.94
C PRO A 44 17.22 -19.02 -11.17
N PRO A 45 16.02 -19.23 -11.76
CA PRO A 45 15.03 -20.15 -11.20
C PRO A 45 15.61 -21.57 -11.12
N GLY A 46 15.24 -22.32 -10.08
CA GLY A 46 15.80 -23.65 -9.79
C GLY A 46 17.17 -23.65 -9.13
N GLY A 47 17.80 -22.50 -8.91
CA GLY A 47 19.00 -22.38 -8.07
C GLY A 47 18.70 -22.64 -6.59
N GLY A 48 19.74 -22.89 -5.79
CA GLY A 48 19.59 -23.20 -4.36
C GLY A 48 18.72 -22.19 -3.59
N THR A 49 18.83 -20.90 -3.91
CA THR A 49 18.03 -19.83 -3.30
C THR A 49 16.54 -19.90 -3.67
N ASP A 50 16.20 -20.25 -4.92
CA ASP A 50 14.80 -20.43 -5.35
C ASP A 50 14.18 -21.66 -4.67
N THR A 51 14.90 -22.78 -4.67
CA THR A 51 14.45 -24.01 -4.00
C THR A 51 14.25 -23.80 -2.51
N ALA A 52 15.20 -23.15 -1.82
CA ALA A 52 15.07 -22.82 -0.41
C ALA A 52 13.86 -21.91 -0.15
N MET A 53 13.66 -20.88 -0.98
CA MET A 53 12.52 -19.98 -0.84
C MET A 53 11.17 -20.69 -1.06
N ARG A 54 11.07 -21.63 -2.00
CA ARG A 54 9.85 -22.43 -2.19
C ARG A 54 9.51 -23.33 -1.01
N ILE A 55 10.52 -23.82 -0.28
CA ILE A 55 10.32 -24.60 0.94
C ILE A 55 9.82 -23.71 2.09
N VAL A 56 10.36 -22.50 2.21
CA VAL A 56 10.05 -21.57 3.31
C VAL A 56 8.77 -20.78 3.06
N GLN A 57 8.43 -20.51 1.79
CA GLN A 57 7.25 -19.75 1.35
C GLN A 57 5.94 -20.16 2.06
N PRO A 58 5.53 -21.44 2.11
CA PRO A 58 4.25 -21.81 2.74
C PRO A 58 4.20 -21.44 4.22
N LYS A 59 5.30 -21.62 4.96
CA LYS A 59 5.37 -21.27 6.39
C LYS A 59 5.30 -19.76 6.62
N LEU A 60 5.92 -18.98 5.74
CA LEU A 60 5.81 -17.53 5.79
C LEU A 60 4.41 -17.05 5.41
N GLN A 61 3.75 -17.68 4.44
CA GLN A 61 2.36 -17.39 4.09
C GLN A 61 1.40 -17.71 5.24
N GLU A 62 1.60 -18.84 5.93
CA GLU A 62 0.86 -19.22 7.13
C GLU A 62 1.04 -18.20 8.27
N GLY A 63 2.28 -17.79 8.55
CA GLY A 63 2.59 -16.87 9.65
C GLY A 63 2.20 -15.42 9.38
N LEU A 64 2.26 -14.98 8.13
CA LEU A 64 1.95 -13.60 7.72
C LEU A 64 0.52 -13.42 7.22
N GLY A 65 -0.22 -14.52 6.95
CA GLY A 65 -1.58 -14.49 6.41
C GLY A 65 -1.67 -13.87 5.01
N GLN A 66 -0.54 -13.74 4.31
CA GLN A 66 -0.44 -12.98 3.08
C GLN A 66 0.24 -13.80 1.99
N THR A 67 -0.23 -13.65 0.75
CA THR A 67 0.39 -14.28 -0.41
C THR A 67 1.83 -13.79 -0.60
N ILE A 68 2.74 -14.74 -0.76
CA ILE A 68 4.15 -14.49 -1.10
C ILE A 68 4.37 -14.89 -2.55
N VAL A 69 4.92 -13.98 -3.35
CA VAL A 69 5.25 -14.16 -4.77
C VAL A 69 6.76 -14.17 -4.93
N ILE A 70 7.32 -15.21 -5.54
CA ILE A 70 8.75 -15.32 -5.81
C ILE A 70 9.02 -14.75 -7.22
N GLU A 71 9.86 -13.73 -7.31
CA GLU A 71 10.33 -13.13 -8.57
C GLU A 71 11.84 -13.36 -8.74
N ASN A 72 12.23 -14.23 -9.65
CA ASN A 72 13.64 -14.43 -10.02
C ASN A 72 14.08 -13.34 -11.01
N ARG A 73 15.03 -12.49 -10.62
CA ARG A 73 15.65 -11.50 -11.49
C ARG A 73 17.17 -11.67 -11.47
N PRO A 74 17.72 -12.65 -12.22
CA PRO A 74 19.16 -12.81 -12.32
C PRO A 74 19.79 -11.51 -12.87
N GLY A 75 20.76 -10.98 -12.14
CA GLY A 75 21.52 -9.82 -12.58
C GLY A 75 22.48 -10.16 -13.73
N PRO A 76 23.05 -9.14 -14.41
CA PRO A 76 24.11 -9.38 -15.37
C PRO A 76 25.28 -10.11 -14.69
N ALA A 77 25.82 -11.13 -15.36
CA ALA A 77 26.97 -11.85 -14.88
C ALA A 77 28.13 -10.85 -14.65
N LYS A 78 28.77 -10.93 -13.47
CA LYS A 78 29.97 -10.17 -13.14
C LYS A 78 30.96 -10.27 -14.32
N PRO A 79 31.53 -9.16 -14.83
CA PRO A 79 32.62 -9.23 -15.79
C PRO A 79 33.76 -10.04 -15.18
N SER A 80 34.15 -11.13 -15.83
CA SER A 80 35.39 -11.83 -15.53
C SER A 80 36.53 -10.83 -15.69
N ALA A 81 37.36 -10.68 -14.66
CA ALA A 81 38.51 -9.80 -14.73
C ALA A 81 39.37 -10.17 -15.95
N PRO A 82 40.01 -9.20 -16.64
CA PRO A 82 40.96 -9.51 -17.69
C PRO A 82 42.05 -10.41 -17.09
N THR A 83 42.20 -11.60 -17.66
CA THR A 83 43.29 -12.52 -17.31
C THR A 83 44.58 -11.90 -17.86
N PRO A 84 45.62 -11.67 -17.03
CA PRO A 84 46.90 -11.15 -17.50
C PRO A 84 47.64 -12.15 -18.40
#